data_AF-R6DZP9-F1
#
_entry.id   AF-R6DZP9-F1
#
_cell.length_a   1.000
_cell.length_b   1.000
_cell.length_c   1.000
_cell.angle_alpha   90.00
_cell.angle_beta   90.00
_cell.angle_gamma   90.00
#
_symmetry.space_group_name_H-M   'P 1'
#
loop_
_entity.id
_entity.type
_entity.pdbx_description
1 polymer ?
#
loop_
_entity_poly.entity_id
_entity_poly.type
_entity_poly.pdbx_seq_one_letter_code
_entity_poly.pdbx_strand_id
1 'polypeptide(L)'
;MKKYIESLLSLCVAAFALTACSEDDGTNPGTDGGPSVIVYQYAPAQPYNADNDITLRFATNNKVEAVYYLSEPEADYNSHLSEMGEAGYNDYVVENGTQVEGIEGQSNVDVTLTDMMGTYYITAVAVSGNQKKAYTTTFTGLAWEDVVSGTYIFNAQPVSGSAIGLPNTPTTLQVCTTDPTLYRFENLFGEGYSMKINMLDLQGQDESGTYRFFRVPEMATPYSIKLTDGNSYQLSVMDIGYWQGDESFVTAGGYESGMYEDGYCFVCVAYTVSAGTLVYGYDYFIPNE
;
A
#
# COMPACT_ATOMS: atom_id res chain seq x y z
N MET A 1 -29.23 33.94 16.81
CA MET A 1 -27.85 33.43 16.86
C MET A 1 -27.88 32.06 16.15
N LYS A 2 -27.83 31.88 14.83
CA LYS A 2 -27.11 32.51 13.71
C LYS A 2 -25.60 32.65 13.94
N LYS A 3 -24.88 31.76 13.25
CA LYS A 3 -23.44 31.68 12.97
C LYS A 3 -22.62 30.99 14.07
N TYR A 4 -21.66 30.14 13.66
CA TYR A 4 -20.71 29.29 14.42
C TYR A 4 -20.97 27.78 14.53
N ILE A 5 -21.74 27.13 13.63
CA ILE A 5 -21.77 25.64 13.52
C ILE A 5 -21.26 25.13 12.16
N GLU A 6 -20.69 26.00 11.32
CA GLU A 6 -20.19 25.60 9.99
C GLU A 6 -18.68 25.81 9.80
N SER A 7 -17.88 25.64 10.86
CA SER A 7 -16.41 25.71 10.76
C SER A 7 -15.66 24.52 11.36
N LEU A 8 -16.34 23.40 11.63
CA LEU A 8 -15.71 22.18 12.15
C LEU A 8 -16.04 20.92 11.34
N LEU A 9 -16.44 21.10 10.08
CA LEU A 9 -16.75 20.02 9.14
C LEU A 9 -15.87 20.08 7.88
N SER A 10 -14.60 20.49 8.02
CA SER A 10 -13.66 20.60 6.89
C SER A 10 -12.24 20.19 7.21
N LEU A 11 -12.03 19.30 8.18
CA LEU A 11 -10.75 18.66 8.43
C LEU A 11 -11.05 17.25 8.94
N CYS A 12 -10.32 16.25 8.43
CA CYS A 12 -10.50 14.80 8.63
C CYS A 12 -11.35 14.05 7.58
N VAL A 13 -11.08 14.30 6.31
CA VAL A 13 -11.11 13.25 5.27
C VAL A 13 -9.70 13.14 4.69
N ALA A 14 -8.82 12.53 5.45
CA ALA A 14 -7.57 11.94 4.95
C ALA A 14 -7.49 10.52 5.52
N ALA A 15 -8.59 9.78 5.39
CA ALA A 15 -8.55 8.34 5.46
C ALA A 15 -7.96 7.89 4.12
N PHE A 16 -6.72 7.42 4.13
CA PHE A 16 -6.15 6.66 3.02
C PHE A 16 -6.94 5.35 2.90
N ALA A 17 -8.08 5.42 2.22
CA ALA A 17 -8.44 4.37 1.32
C ALA A 17 -7.31 4.32 0.28
N LEU A 18 -6.41 3.33 0.38
CA LEU A 18 -5.66 2.85 -0.78
C LEU A 18 -6.63 2.12 -1.70
N THR A 19 -7.70 2.80 -2.12
CA THR A 19 -8.37 2.57 -3.39
C THR A 19 -7.42 3.10 -4.45
N ALA A 20 -6.35 2.38 -4.74
CA ALA A 20 -5.56 2.60 -5.94
C ALA A 20 -6.28 2.00 -7.16
N CYS A 21 -7.51 2.50 -7.38
CA CYS A 21 -8.07 2.72 -8.71
C CYS A 21 -8.15 4.25 -8.86
N SER A 22 -7.02 4.92 -8.80
CA SER A 22 -6.90 6.17 -9.52
C SER A 22 -6.61 5.78 -10.97
N GLU A 23 -7.66 5.65 -11.78
CA GLU A 23 -7.51 6.03 -13.19
C GLU A 23 -7.10 7.51 -13.14
N ASP A 24 -5.79 7.78 -13.12
CA ASP A 24 -5.33 9.07 -13.60
C ASP A 24 -5.69 9.07 -15.08
N ASP A 25 -6.80 9.75 -15.39
CA ASP A 25 -7.42 9.84 -16.71
C ASP A 25 -6.48 10.59 -17.67
N GLY A 26 -5.37 9.95 -18.02
CA GLY A 26 -4.59 10.28 -19.20
C GLY A 26 -5.46 9.99 -20.41
N THR A 27 -5.81 11.02 -21.18
CA THR A 27 -6.48 10.84 -22.46
C THR A 27 -5.64 9.90 -23.32
N ASN A 28 -6.20 8.73 -23.70
CA ASN A 28 -5.59 7.77 -24.62
C ASN A 28 -4.69 8.47 -25.66
N PRO A 29 -3.45 8.00 -25.91
CA PRO A 29 -2.54 8.65 -26.84
C PRO A 29 -3.27 8.95 -28.15
N GLY A 30 -3.57 10.23 -28.38
CA GLY A 30 -4.37 10.67 -29.51
C GLY A 30 -3.65 10.42 -30.84
N THR A 31 -4.30 10.80 -31.94
CA THR A 31 -3.71 10.83 -33.28
C THR A 31 -2.69 11.96 -33.45
N ASP A 32 -1.88 12.24 -32.43
CA ASP A 32 -0.85 13.27 -32.46
C ASP A 32 0.21 12.97 -33.53
N GLY A 33 0.77 14.02 -34.13
CA GLY A 33 1.72 13.89 -35.23
C GLY A 33 3.09 13.31 -34.84
N GLY A 34 3.41 13.20 -33.55
CA GLY A 34 4.69 12.72 -33.02
C GLY A 34 4.54 11.58 -32.01
N PRO A 35 5.65 10.96 -31.56
CA PRO A 35 5.62 9.87 -30.58
C PRO A 35 5.00 10.35 -29.26
N SER A 36 4.23 9.49 -28.60
CA SER A 36 3.63 9.76 -27.30
C SER A 36 3.55 8.48 -26.48
N VAL A 37 3.80 8.61 -25.17
CA VAL A 37 3.58 7.57 -24.17
C VAL A 37 2.83 8.19 -22.99
N ILE A 38 1.92 7.40 -22.41
CA ILE A 38 1.29 7.66 -21.11
C ILE A 38 1.61 6.46 -20.23
N VAL A 39 1.92 6.73 -18.97
CA VAL A 39 2.22 5.68 -17.99
C VAL A 39 1.11 5.64 -16.96
N TYR A 40 0.40 4.51 -16.91
CA TYR A 40 -0.58 4.24 -15.86
C TYR A 40 0.05 3.42 -14.73
N GLN A 41 -0.39 3.67 -13.50
CA GLN A 41 0.10 3.01 -12.30
C GLN A 41 -0.96 2.06 -11.75
N TYR A 42 -0.56 0.83 -11.43
CA TYR A 42 -1.42 -0.18 -10.83
C TYR A 42 -0.73 -0.82 -9.62
N ALA A 43 -1.54 -1.18 -8.62
CA ALA A 43 -1.09 -2.10 -7.58
C ALA A 43 -0.67 -3.42 -8.23
N PRO A 44 0.52 -3.95 -7.93
CA PRO A 44 1.00 -5.15 -8.58
C PRO A 44 0.24 -6.38 -8.04
N ALA A 45 0.11 -7.39 -8.89
CA ALA A 45 -0.44 -8.68 -8.45
C ALA A 45 0.57 -9.43 -7.58
N GLN A 46 0.09 -10.34 -6.74
CA GLN A 46 0.96 -11.26 -6.01
C GLN A 46 1.89 -12.03 -6.99
N PRO A 47 3.17 -12.24 -6.64
CA PRO A 47 3.77 -12.14 -5.30
C PRO A 47 4.41 -10.78 -4.95
N TYR A 48 4.20 -9.73 -5.76
CA TYR A 48 4.84 -8.43 -5.55
C TYR A 48 4.24 -7.69 -4.34
N ASN A 49 5.08 -6.89 -3.68
CA ASN A 49 4.74 -6.12 -2.50
C ASN A 49 4.18 -4.75 -2.89
N ALA A 50 2.86 -4.58 -2.82
CA ALA A 50 2.20 -3.31 -3.17
C ALA A 50 2.62 -2.09 -2.34
N ASP A 51 3.40 -2.26 -1.25
CA ASP A 51 3.94 -1.15 -0.48
C ASP A 51 5.13 -0.47 -1.14
N ASN A 52 5.91 -1.22 -1.92
CA ASN A 52 7.18 -0.77 -2.49
C ASN A 52 7.36 -1.18 -3.97
N ASP A 53 6.42 -1.96 -4.50
CA ASP A 53 6.42 -2.43 -5.87
C ASP A 53 5.22 -1.82 -6.61
N ILE A 54 5.39 -1.59 -7.90
CA ILE A 54 4.38 -0.98 -8.75
C ILE A 54 4.39 -1.59 -10.14
N THR A 55 3.20 -1.86 -10.69
CA THR A 55 3.06 -2.20 -12.11
C THR A 55 2.72 -0.96 -12.92
N LEU A 56 3.54 -0.67 -13.92
CA LEU A 56 3.40 0.44 -14.85
C LEU A 56 2.91 -0.06 -16.21
N ARG A 57 1.86 0.54 -16.75
CA ARG A 57 1.44 0.32 -18.15
C ARG A 57 1.88 1.46 -19.03
N PHE A 58 2.74 1.16 -19.99
CA PHE A 58 3.17 2.08 -21.03
C PHE A 58 2.19 1.99 -22.21
N ALA A 59 1.36 3.02 -22.37
CA ALA A 59 0.43 3.13 -23.48
C ALA A 59 0.98 4.10 -24.53
N THR A 60 1.24 3.60 -25.74
CA THR A 60 1.90 4.36 -26.82
C THR A 60 0.95 4.63 -27.99
N ASN A 61 1.25 5.67 -28.78
CA ASN A 61 0.59 5.89 -30.07
C ASN A 61 1.33 5.20 -31.24
N ASN A 62 0.72 5.20 -32.42
CA ASN A 62 1.26 4.55 -33.62
C ASN A 62 2.51 5.22 -34.23
N LYS A 63 3.07 6.25 -33.60
CA LYS A 63 4.30 6.93 -34.02
C LYS A 63 5.53 6.49 -33.24
N VAL A 64 5.35 5.78 -32.13
CA VAL A 64 6.44 5.34 -31.27
C VAL A 64 7.22 4.18 -31.90
N GLU A 65 8.53 4.32 -31.94
CA GLU A 65 9.48 3.25 -32.34
C GLU A 65 10.07 2.55 -31.11
N ALA A 66 10.29 3.30 -30.03
CA ALA A 66 10.79 2.76 -28.76
C ALA A 66 10.34 3.64 -27.58
N VAL A 67 10.29 3.04 -26.39
CA VAL A 67 10.15 3.75 -25.11
C VAL A 67 11.31 3.34 -24.22
N TYR A 68 11.94 4.32 -23.57
CA TYR A 68 12.93 4.11 -22.52
C TYR A 68 12.37 4.67 -21.23
N TYR A 69 12.55 3.97 -20.12
CA TYR A 69 12.16 4.47 -18.82
C TYR A 69 13.33 4.46 -17.83
N LEU A 70 13.31 5.41 -16.91
CA LEU A 70 14.24 5.46 -15.79
C LEU A 70 13.46 5.80 -14.52
N SER A 71 13.72 5.06 -13.46
CA SER A 71 13.17 5.27 -12.12
C SER A 71 14.29 5.66 -11.17
N GLU A 72 14.18 6.81 -10.53
CA GLU A 72 15.23 7.35 -9.65
C GLU A 72 14.62 7.89 -8.36
N PRO A 73 15.35 7.82 -7.23
CA PRO A 73 14.98 8.55 -6.02
C PRO A 73 14.81 10.05 -6.32
N GLU A 74 13.90 10.71 -5.60
CA GLU A 74 13.60 12.14 -5.77
C GLU A 74 14.84 13.05 -5.75
N ALA A 75 15.81 12.76 -4.89
CA ALA A 75 17.05 13.54 -4.79
C ALA A 75 17.85 13.51 -6.10
N ASP A 76 17.98 12.34 -6.72
CA ASP A 76 18.77 12.13 -7.93
C ASP A 76 18.06 12.76 -9.14
N TYR A 77 16.74 12.52 -9.28
CA TYR A 77 15.91 13.15 -10.31
C TYR A 77 16.04 14.68 -10.30
N ASN A 78 15.90 15.29 -9.12
CA ASN A 78 15.99 16.74 -8.97
C ASN A 78 17.40 17.27 -9.30
N SER A 79 18.45 16.53 -8.94
CA SER A 79 19.83 16.88 -9.30
C SER A 79 20.03 16.84 -10.81
N HIS A 80 19.63 15.75 -11.47
CA HIS A 80 19.76 15.58 -12.92
C HIS A 80 18.97 16.64 -13.69
N LEU A 81 17.73 16.93 -13.30
CA LEU A 81 16.94 18.01 -13.92
C LEU A 81 17.59 19.39 -13.75
N SER A 82 18.13 19.69 -12.57
CA SER A 82 18.78 20.98 -12.32
C SER A 82 20.07 21.14 -13.14
N GLU A 83 20.81 20.05 -13.38
CA GLU A 83 22.08 20.06 -14.10
C GLU A 83 21.89 20.06 -15.62
N MET A 84 20.93 19.28 -16.13
CA MET A 84 20.79 19.01 -17.56
C MET A 84 19.61 19.74 -18.23
N GLY A 85 18.63 20.19 -17.43
CA GLY A 85 17.33 20.66 -17.93
C GLY A 85 16.47 19.54 -18.53
N GLU A 86 15.20 19.82 -18.83
CA GLU A 86 14.24 18.80 -19.29
C GLU A 86 14.68 18.06 -20.56
N ALA A 87 15.18 18.78 -21.57
CA ALA A 87 15.61 18.17 -22.83
C ALA A 87 16.85 17.28 -22.63
N GLY A 88 17.83 17.75 -21.85
CA GLY A 88 19.03 16.97 -21.53
C GLY A 88 18.70 15.74 -20.68
N TYR A 89 17.77 15.86 -19.74
CA TYR A 89 17.30 14.73 -18.95
C TYR A 89 16.57 13.68 -19.81
N ASN A 90 15.77 14.10 -20.80
CA ASN A 90 15.14 13.15 -21.74
C ASN A 90 16.18 12.41 -22.58
N ASP A 91 17.29 13.06 -22.96
CA ASP A 91 18.41 12.40 -23.60
C ASP A 91 19.08 11.39 -22.66
N TYR A 92 19.30 11.79 -21.40
CA TYR A 92 19.85 10.94 -20.36
C TYR A 92 19.01 9.67 -20.10
N VAL A 93 17.68 9.79 -20.03
CA VAL A 93 16.76 8.65 -19.88
C VAL A 93 16.84 7.68 -21.07
N VAL A 94 16.99 8.20 -22.30
CA VAL A 94 17.14 7.34 -23.48
C VAL A 94 18.50 6.61 -23.49
N GLU A 95 19.55 7.25 -22.98
CA GLU A 95 20.90 6.68 -22.95
C GLU A 95 21.13 5.70 -21.78
N ASN A 96 20.56 5.98 -20.60
CA ASN A 96 20.84 5.27 -19.35
C ASN A 96 19.64 4.50 -18.80
N GLY A 97 18.44 4.73 -19.33
CA GLY A 97 17.24 4.03 -18.94
C GLY A 97 17.13 2.63 -19.54
N THR A 98 16.06 1.94 -19.15
CA THR A 98 15.71 0.61 -19.66
C THR A 98 14.72 0.75 -20.81
N GLN A 99 15.01 0.09 -21.93
CA GLN A 99 14.06 0.02 -23.05
C GLN A 99 12.88 -0.90 -22.67
N VAL A 100 11.65 -0.45 -22.91
CA VAL A 100 10.46 -1.28 -22.73
C VAL A 100 10.37 -2.28 -23.88
N GLU A 101 10.45 -3.58 -23.58
CA GLU A 101 10.31 -4.64 -24.58
C GLU A 101 8.86 -4.75 -25.08
N GLY A 102 8.66 -5.11 -26.35
CA GLY A 102 7.32 -5.37 -26.90
C GLY A 102 6.52 -4.14 -27.34
N ILE A 103 7.13 -2.94 -27.34
CA ILE A 103 6.54 -1.74 -27.95
C ILE A 103 6.74 -1.77 -29.47
N GLU A 104 5.63 -1.78 -30.23
CA GLU A 104 5.60 -1.60 -31.67
C GLU A 104 4.43 -0.66 -32.06
N GLY A 105 4.72 0.63 -32.29
CA GLY A 105 3.66 1.60 -32.57
C GLY A 105 2.66 1.71 -31.42
N GLN A 106 1.36 1.56 -31.71
CA GLN A 106 0.30 1.63 -30.70
C GLN A 106 0.24 0.34 -29.89
N SER A 107 0.66 0.40 -28.64
CA SER A 107 0.77 -0.77 -27.76
C SER A 107 0.47 -0.42 -26.30
N ASN A 108 0.17 -1.45 -25.51
CA ASN A 108 0.11 -1.39 -24.06
C ASN A 108 1.02 -2.49 -23.53
N VAL A 109 2.07 -2.11 -22.80
CA VAL A 109 3.02 -3.04 -22.18
C VAL A 109 3.11 -2.75 -20.70
N ASP A 110 3.10 -3.80 -19.88
CA ASP A 110 3.18 -3.72 -18.42
C ASP A 110 4.60 -4.08 -17.95
N VAL A 111 5.17 -3.28 -17.05
CA VAL A 111 6.46 -3.54 -16.38
C VAL A 111 6.27 -3.35 -14.88
N THR A 112 6.76 -4.29 -14.08
CA THR A 112 6.76 -4.15 -12.61
C THR A 112 8.12 -3.67 -12.13
N LEU A 113 8.12 -2.57 -11.38
CA LEU A 113 9.29 -2.09 -10.64
C LEU A 113 9.15 -2.53 -9.18
N THR A 114 10.26 -2.92 -8.54
CA THR A 114 10.26 -3.44 -7.17
C THR A 114 11.18 -2.63 -6.27
N ASP A 115 10.99 -2.78 -4.96
CA ASP A 115 11.88 -2.25 -3.91
C ASP A 115 12.05 -0.72 -3.92
N MET A 116 11.02 0.01 -4.34
CA MET A 116 11.02 1.47 -4.46
C MET A 116 10.70 2.14 -3.12
N MET A 117 11.65 2.16 -2.18
CA MET A 117 11.45 2.73 -0.84
C MET A 117 11.59 4.26 -0.82
N GLY A 118 10.52 4.96 -0.43
CA GLY A 118 10.47 6.42 -0.47
C GLY A 118 9.99 6.95 -1.83
N THR A 119 10.14 8.26 -2.07
CA THR A 119 9.65 8.89 -3.30
C THR A 119 10.62 8.67 -4.45
N TYR A 120 10.09 8.08 -5.52
CA TYR A 120 10.75 7.89 -6.80
C TYR A 120 10.02 8.63 -7.92
N TYR A 121 10.79 9.21 -8.83
CA TYR A 121 10.31 9.71 -10.10
C TYR A 121 10.57 8.67 -11.18
N ILE A 122 9.55 8.38 -11.98
CA ILE A 122 9.61 7.44 -13.09
C ILE A 122 9.34 8.23 -14.36
N THR A 123 10.36 8.37 -15.20
CA THR A 123 10.26 9.09 -16.47
C THR A 123 10.32 8.10 -17.62
N ALA A 124 9.33 8.15 -18.51
CA ALA A 124 9.26 7.39 -19.74
C ALA A 124 9.41 8.34 -20.94
N VAL A 125 10.32 8.02 -21.86
CA VAL A 125 10.57 8.79 -23.08
C VAL A 125 10.22 7.96 -24.30
N ALA A 126 9.16 8.36 -25.01
CA ALA A 126 8.81 7.83 -26.32
C ALA A 126 9.67 8.45 -27.41
N VAL A 127 10.22 7.63 -28.30
CA VAL A 127 11.14 8.02 -29.37
C VAL A 127 10.59 7.63 -30.74
N SER A 128 10.78 8.51 -31.72
CA SER A 128 10.56 8.25 -33.14
C SER A 128 11.58 9.06 -33.95
N GLY A 129 12.61 8.40 -34.47
CA GLY A 129 13.79 9.07 -35.02
C GLY A 129 14.38 10.11 -34.04
N ASN A 130 14.39 11.39 -34.46
CA ASN A 130 14.90 12.50 -33.63
C ASN A 130 13.83 13.14 -32.72
N GLN A 131 12.59 12.68 -32.76
CA GLN A 131 11.51 13.19 -31.91
C GLN A 131 11.46 12.43 -30.60
N LYS A 132 11.29 13.17 -29.50
CA LYS A 132 11.16 12.63 -28.15
C LYS A 132 9.97 13.28 -27.45
N LYS A 133 9.22 12.49 -26.69
CA LYS A 133 8.18 12.98 -25.79
C LYS A 133 8.26 12.20 -24.48
N ALA A 134 8.40 12.94 -23.39
CA ALA A 134 8.46 12.37 -22.06
C ALA A 134 7.10 12.40 -21.35
N TYR A 135 6.91 11.42 -20.48
CA TYR A 135 5.88 11.37 -19.45
C TYR A 135 6.57 11.02 -18.13
N THR A 136 6.35 11.82 -17.10
CA THR A 136 6.93 11.57 -15.77
C THR A 136 5.80 11.39 -14.76
N THR A 137 5.93 10.36 -13.93
CA THR A 137 5.04 10.11 -12.81
C THR A 137 5.86 9.83 -11.55
N THR A 138 5.20 9.84 -10.39
CA THR A 138 5.83 9.55 -9.10
C THR A 138 5.19 8.33 -8.45
N PHE A 139 6.01 7.58 -7.73
CA PHE A 139 5.58 6.52 -6.81
C PHE A 139 6.31 6.73 -5.49
N THR A 140 5.59 6.66 -4.37
CA THR A 140 6.19 6.73 -3.04
C THR A 140 5.95 5.41 -2.33
N GLY A 141 6.97 4.56 -2.29
CA GLY A 141 6.91 3.36 -1.49
C GLY A 141 7.13 3.65 -0.01
N LEU A 142 6.61 2.76 0.83
CA LEU A 142 6.66 2.91 2.27
C LEU A 142 8.02 2.48 2.84
N ALA A 143 8.68 3.42 3.51
CA ALA A 143 9.85 3.15 4.34
C ALA A 143 9.45 3.05 5.83
N TRP A 144 10.24 2.29 6.59
CA TRP A 144 9.87 1.83 7.93
C TRP A 144 11.06 1.93 8.89
N GLU A 145 10.78 2.29 10.14
CA GLU A 145 11.72 2.27 11.27
C GLU A 145 11.25 1.29 12.33
N ASP A 146 12.18 0.53 12.90
CA ASP A 146 11.91 -0.40 13.99
C ASP A 146 11.52 0.35 15.26
N VAL A 147 10.39 -0.03 15.86
CA VAL A 147 9.93 0.46 17.16
C VAL A 147 10.37 -0.51 18.24
N VAL A 148 9.91 -1.76 18.15
CA VAL A 148 10.25 -2.81 19.10
C VAL A 148 10.03 -4.19 18.49
N SER A 149 10.93 -5.14 18.77
CA SER A 149 10.74 -6.55 18.40
C SER A 149 9.88 -7.27 19.43
N GLY A 150 9.11 -8.26 18.98
CA GLY A 150 8.23 -9.02 19.87
C GLY A 150 7.69 -10.28 19.22
N THR A 151 6.66 -10.84 19.84
CA THR A 151 5.92 -12.00 19.31
C THR A 151 4.46 -11.65 19.13
N TYR A 152 3.94 -11.88 17.93
CA TYR A 152 2.52 -11.85 17.65
C TYR A 152 1.88 -13.21 17.97
N ILE A 153 0.82 -13.18 18.76
CA ILE A 153 0.07 -14.33 19.25
C ILE A 153 -1.30 -14.31 18.59
N PHE A 154 -1.54 -15.28 17.72
CA PHE A 154 -2.84 -15.53 17.12
C PHE A 154 -3.74 -16.22 18.15
N ASN A 155 -4.68 -15.48 18.72
CA ASN A 155 -5.56 -15.91 19.80
C ASN A 155 -7.05 -15.65 19.52
N ALA A 156 -7.40 -15.00 18.40
CA ALA A 156 -8.77 -14.85 17.95
C ALA A 156 -9.48 -16.22 17.89
N GLN A 157 -10.65 -16.30 18.53
CA GLN A 157 -11.35 -17.56 18.76
C GLN A 157 -12.37 -17.85 17.64
N PRO A 158 -12.55 -19.13 17.26
CA PRO A 158 -13.47 -19.46 16.18
C PRO A 158 -14.92 -19.15 16.55
N VAL A 159 -15.64 -18.53 15.61
CA VAL A 159 -17.10 -18.28 15.75
C VAL A 159 -17.87 -19.60 15.67
N SER A 160 -17.37 -20.52 14.82
CA SER A 160 -17.79 -21.91 14.75
C SER A 160 -16.74 -22.73 13.99
N GLY A 161 -16.31 -23.88 14.50
CA GLY A 161 -15.37 -24.77 13.81
C GLY A 161 -13.91 -24.68 14.29
N SER A 162 -12.98 -25.14 13.45
CA SER A 162 -11.54 -25.25 13.74
C SER A 162 -10.86 -23.88 13.80
N ALA A 163 -9.87 -23.74 14.70
CA ALA A 163 -8.97 -22.58 14.71
C ALA A 163 -8.26 -22.42 13.35
N ILE A 164 -7.86 -21.18 12.99
CA ILE A 164 -7.08 -20.92 11.77
C ILE A 164 -5.72 -21.63 11.82
N GLY A 165 -5.20 -21.87 13.04
CA GLY A 165 -4.00 -22.66 13.24
C GLY A 165 -2.72 -21.94 12.84
N LEU A 166 -2.74 -20.59 12.80
CA LEU A 166 -1.53 -19.80 12.59
C LEU A 166 -0.63 -19.92 13.83
N PRO A 167 0.67 -20.22 13.65
CA PRO A 167 1.61 -20.27 14.76
C PRO A 167 1.92 -18.86 15.26
N ASN A 168 2.24 -18.72 16.55
CA ASN A 168 2.79 -17.46 17.05
C ASN A 168 4.05 -17.09 16.25
N THR A 169 4.13 -15.82 15.85
CA THR A 169 5.15 -15.35 14.91
C THR A 169 6.01 -14.27 15.56
N PRO A 170 7.33 -14.47 15.69
CA PRO A 170 8.26 -13.39 15.97
C PRO A 170 8.20 -12.33 14.86
N THR A 171 8.08 -11.06 15.23
CA THR A 171 7.94 -9.94 14.29
C THR A 171 8.47 -8.66 14.94
N THR A 172 8.62 -7.61 14.15
CA THR A 172 8.98 -6.28 14.63
C THR A 172 7.83 -5.32 14.37
N LEU A 173 7.42 -4.60 15.41
CA LEU A 173 6.56 -3.44 15.26
C LEU A 173 7.39 -2.33 14.62
N GLN A 174 6.94 -1.83 13.49
CA GLN A 174 7.58 -0.76 12.74
C GLN A 174 6.63 0.41 12.55
N VAL A 175 7.18 1.62 12.48
CA VAL A 175 6.47 2.85 12.15
C VAL A 175 6.90 3.34 10.78
N CYS A 176 5.97 3.87 9.99
CA CYS A 176 6.30 4.43 8.69
C CYS A 176 7.04 5.76 8.85
N THR A 177 8.12 5.95 8.09
CA THR A 177 8.98 7.14 8.19
C THR A 177 8.31 8.40 7.63
N THR A 178 7.35 8.23 6.72
CA THR A 178 6.61 9.33 6.08
C THR A 178 5.24 9.57 6.71
N ASP A 179 4.70 8.59 7.45
CA ASP A 179 3.44 8.71 8.17
C ASP A 179 3.58 8.13 9.60
N PRO A 180 3.74 8.97 10.64
CA PRO A 180 3.91 8.51 12.02
C PRO A 180 2.62 7.96 12.64
N THR A 181 1.52 7.91 11.89
CA THR A 181 0.27 7.24 12.31
C THR A 181 0.14 5.85 11.70
N LEU A 182 0.96 5.50 10.71
CA LEU A 182 0.97 4.19 10.07
C LEU A 182 2.05 3.30 10.68
N TYR A 183 1.62 2.18 11.24
CA TYR A 183 2.49 1.16 11.80
C TYR A 183 2.26 -0.17 11.08
N ARG A 184 3.18 -1.12 11.26
CA ARG A 184 2.98 -2.50 10.83
C ARG A 184 3.65 -3.50 11.77
N PHE A 185 3.13 -4.71 11.78
CA PHE A 185 3.85 -5.91 12.21
C PHE A 185 4.53 -6.50 10.98
N GLU A 186 5.85 -6.38 10.92
CA GLU A 186 6.65 -6.77 9.76
C GLU A 186 6.56 -8.27 9.48
N ASN A 187 6.27 -8.63 8.23
CA ASN A 187 6.26 -10.01 7.72
C ASN A 187 5.43 -10.99 8.58
N LEU A 188 4.39 -10.48 9.24
CA LEU A 188 3.59 -11.25 10.19
C LEU A 188 3.04 -12.56 9.60
N PHE A 189 2.67 -12.54 8.31
CA PHE A 189 2.13 -13.71 7.59
C PHE A 189 3.16 -14.34 6.62
N GLY A 190 4.41 -13.89 6.66
CA GLY A 190 5.47 -14.28 5.72
C GLY A 190 6.15 -13.07 5.09
N GLU A 191 7.26 -13.32 4.38
CA GLU A 191 8.02 -12.29 3.67
C GLU A 191 7.13 -11.49 2.70
N GLY A 192 7.09 -10.16 2.87
CA GLY A 192 6.24 -9.24 2.11
C GLY A 192 4.80 -9.11 2.64
N TYR A 193 4.36 -9.96 3.57
CA TYR A 193 3.00 -9.95 4.12
C TYR A 193 2.97 -9.44 5.55
N SER A 194 3.19 -8.13 5.68
CA SER A 194 3.05 -7.41 6.94
C SER A 194 1.59 -7.08 7.26
N MET A 195 1.27 -6.92 8.54
CA MET A 195 -0.06 -6.43 8.95
C MET A 195 0.04 -4.96 9.36
N LYS A 196 -0.59 -4.07 8.60
CA LYS A 196 -0.63 -2.63 8.87
C LYS A 196 -1.69 -2.27 9.91
N ILE A 197 -1.39 -1.27 10.72
CA ILE A 197 -2.32 -0.65 11.67
C ILE A 197 -2.24 0.87 11.55
N ASN A 198 -3.39 1.55 11.64
CA ASN A 198 -3.48 3.00 11.57
C ASN A 198 -3.87 3.55 12.95
N MET A 199 -2.96 4.29 13.57
CA MET A 199 -3.18 4.94 14.86
C MET A 199 -4.28 6.00 14.74
N LEU A 200 -5.18 6.01 15.70
CA LEU A 200 -6.18 7.05 15.85
C LEU A 200 -5.69 8.12 16.83
N ASP A 201 -6.21 9.33 16.67
CA ASP A 201 -6.11 10.39 17.69
C ASP A 201 -7.18 10.18 18.77
N LEU A 202 -7.14 8.99 19.38
CA LEU A 202 -8.04 8.56 20.44
C LEU A 202 -7.26 7.71 21.45
N GLN A 203 -7.54 7.94 22.73
CA GLN A 203 -6.88 7.25 23.83
C GLN A 203 -7.91 6.56 24.73
N GLY A 204 -7.50 5.43 25.28
CA GLY A 204 -8.25 4.67 26.28
C GLY A 204 -7.37 4.39 27.47
N GLN A 205 -8.00 3.94 28.55
CA GLN A 205 -7.31 3.59 29.78
C GLN A 205 -7.98 2.38 30.42
N ASP A 206 -7.15 1.42 30.84
CA ASP A 206 -7.57 0.26 31.60
C ASP A 206 -6.63 0.03 32.81
N GLU A 207 -6.68 -1.18 33.39
CA GLU A 207 -5.81 -1.55 34.52
C GLU A 207 -4.32 -1.68 34.13
N SER A 208 -4.02 -1.87 32.85
CA SER A 208 -2.66 -2.04 32.31
C SER A 208 -2.01 -0.71 31.96
N GLY A 209 -2.79 0.33 31.66
CA GLY A 209 -2.29 1.68 31.43
C GLY A 209 -3.13 2.48 30.45
N THR A 210 -2.52 3.54 29.90
CA THR A 210 -3.09 4.31 28.78
C THR A 210 -2.64 3.69 27.47
N TYR A 211 -3.56 3.52 26.53
CA TYR A 211 -3.28 3.04 25.19
C TYR A 211 -3.84 4.00 24.15
N ARG A 212 -3.24 3.98 22.96
CA ARG A 212 -3.76 4.67 21.77
C ARG A 212 -4.53 3.67 20.92
N PHE A 213 -5.71 4.08 20.46
CA PHE A 213 -6.52 3.25 19.57
C PHE A 213 -5.85 3.12 18.21
N PHE A 214 -6.07 2.00 17.53
CA PHE A 214 -5.74 1.86 16.11
C PHE A 214 -6.78 1.05 15.35
N ARG A 215 -6.74 1.17 14.02
CA ARG A 215 -7.57 0.42 13.06
C ARG A 215 -6.71 -0.57 12.29
N VAL A 216 -7.27 -1.72 11.95
CA VAL A 216 -6.66 -2.73 11.06
C VAL A 216 -7.47 -2.78 9.77
N PRO A 217 -7.01 -2.14 8.67
CA PRO A 217 -7.72 -2.21 7.39
C PRO A 217 -7.76 -3.64 6.86
N GLU A 218 -8.68 -3.91 5.92
CA GLU A 218 -8.72 -5.21 5.25
C GLU A 218 -7.43 -5.47 4.46
N MET A 219 -6.81 -6.61 4.73
CA MET A 219 -5.60 -7.07 4.06
C MET A 219 -5.71 -8.55 3.73
N ALA A 220 -5.40 -8.90 2.49
CA ALA A 220 -5.22 -10.29 2.09
C ALA A 220 -3.91 -10.86 2.66
N THR A 221 -3.95 -12.11 3.08
CA THR A 221 -2.78 -12.88 3.54
C THR A 221 -2.30 -13.82 2.42
N PRO A 222 -1.11 -14.44 2.51
CA PRO A 222 -0.68 -15.44 1.52
C PRO A 222 -1.43 -16.77 1.66
N TYR A 223 -2.21 -16.93 2.73
CA TYR A 223 -2.84 -18.19 3.06
C TYR A 223 -4.15 -18.38 2.30
N SER A 224 -4.36 -19.63 1.87
CA SER A 224 -5.65 -20.08 1.37
C SER A 224 -6.23 -21.12 2.31
N ILE A 225 -7.48 -20.93 2.73
CA ILE A 225 -8.21 -21.86 3.61
C ILE A 225 -9.19 -22.67 2.77
N LYS A 226 -9.15 -23.99 2.93
CA LYS A 226 -10.10 -24.90 2.30
C LYS A 226 -11.29 -25.11 3.22
N LEU A 227 -12.49 -24.79 2.76
CA LEU A 227 -13.72 -24.99 3.52
C LEU A 227 -14.35 -26.36 3.24
N THR A 228 -15.40 -26.69 4.00
CA THR A 228 -16.13 -27.97 3.91
C THR A 228 -16.87 -28.16 2.58
N ASP A 229 -17.08 -27.08 1.83
CA ASP A 229 -17.59 -27.10 0.45
C ASP A 229 -16.55 -27.62 -0.57
N GLY A 230 -15.30 -27.81 -0.14
CA GLY A 230 -14.20 -28.30 -0.96
C GLY A 230 -13.46 -27.21 -1.74
N ASN A 231 -13.89 -25.95 -1.66
CA ASN A 231 -13.23 -24.82 -2.31
C ASN A 231 -12.14 -24.21 -1.42
N SER A 232 -11.11 -23.67 -2.06
CA SER A 232 -10.06 -22.88 -1.40
C SER A 232 -10.36 -21.40 -1.56
N TYR A 233 -10.26 -20.65 -0.48
CA TYR A 233 -10.50 -19.22 -0.43
C TYR A 233 -9.30 -18.49 0.13
N GLN A 234 -8.97 -17.31 -0.40
CA GLN A 234 -7.95 -16.44 0.16
C GLN A 234 -8.39 -15.94 1.54
N LEU A 235 -7.50 -16.07 2.53
CA LEU A 235 -7.72 -15.56 3.87
C LEU A 235 -7.36 -14.07 3.93
N SER A 236 -8.25 -13.28 4.50
CA SER A 236 -8.06 -11.86 4.79
C SER A 236 -8.21 -11.58 6.29
N VAL A 237 -7.64 -10.47 6.74
CA VAL A 237 -7.75 -9.97 8.13
C VAL A 237 -8.20 -8.51 8.12
N MET A 238 -9.05 -8.11 9.06
CA MET A 238 -9.49 -6.72 9.28
C MET A 238 -9.99 -6.53 10.71
N ASP A 239 -10.09 -5.29 11.20
CA ASP A 239 -10.78 -5.02 12.47
C ASP A 239 -12.30 -5.17 12.37
N ILE A 240 -12.96 -5.29 13.53
CA ILE A 240 -14.41 -5.50 13.62
C ILE A 240 -15.20 -4.34 13.00
N GLY A 241 -14.68 -3.11 13.08
CA GLY A 241 -15.35 -1.93 12.52
C GLY A 241 -15.41 -1.97 11.00
N TYR A 242 -14.33 -2.37 10.33
CA TYR A 242 -14.33 -2.57 8.88
C TYR A 242 -15.22 -3.74 8.48
N TRP A 243 -15.14 -4.85 9.22
CA TRP A 243 -15.98 -6.02 8.95
C TRP A 243 -17.49 -5.72 9.04
N GLN A 244 -17.90 -4.91 10.02
CA GLN A 244 -19.30 -4.52 10.20
C GLN A 244 -19.71 -3.29 9.37
N GLY A 245 -18.75 -2.57 8.77
CA GLY A 245 -18.99 -1.31 8.09
C GLY A 245 -19.39 -0.16 9.04
N ASP A 246 -18.99 -0.24 10.31
CA ASP A 246 -19.34 0.71 11.37
C ASP A 246 -18.17 0.88 12.34
N GLU A 247 -17.52 2.04 12.30
CA GLU A 247 -16.38 2.38 13.16
C GLU A 247 -16.70 2.45 14.65
N SER A 248 -17.98 2.58 15.01
CA SER A 248 -18.39 2.65 16.41
C SER A 248 -18.08 1.36 17.16
N PHE A 249 -18.00 0.21 16.47
CA PHE A 249 -17.57 -1.05 17.09
C PHE A 249 -16.18 -0.94 17.72
N VAL A 250 -15.26 -0.22 17.06
CA VAL A 250 -13.87 -0.06 17.52
C VAL A 250 -13.71 1.13 18.47
N THR A 251 -14.52 2.19 18.33
CA THR A 251 -14.33 3.43 19.12
C THR A 251 -15.22 3.53 20.36
N ALA A 252 -16.33 2.78 20.40
CA ALA A 252 -17.30 2.82 21.50
C ALA A 252 -17.96 1.46 21.82
N GLY A 253 -17.85 0.47 20.92
CA GLY A 253 -18.60 -0.78 20.95
C GLY A 253 -17.92 -1.92 21.72
N GLY A 254 -16.73 -1.71 22.29
CA GLY A 254 -16.01 -2.72 23.06
C GLY A 254 -15.19 -3.70 22.21
N TYR A 255 -14.96 -3.38 20.92
CA TYR A 255 -14.11 -4.15 20.01
C TYR A 255 -12.88 -3.34 19.58
N GLU A 256 -12.41 -2.47 20.46
CA GLU A 256 -11.22 -1.65 20.24
C GLU A 256 -9.96 -2.50 20.06
N SER A 257 -9.02 -1.95 19.30
CA SER A 257 -7.61 -2.37 19.33
C SER A 257 -6.77 -1.22 19.87
N GLY A 258 -5.72 -1.53 20.61
CA GLY A 258 -4.93 -0.52 21.30
C GLY A 258 -3.47 -0.89 21.49
N MET A 259 -2.62 0.13 21.47
CA MET A 259 -1.18 0.05 21.66
C MET A 259 -0.75 0.86 22.89
N TYR A 260 -0.04 0.23 23.81
CA TYR A 260 0.57 0.87 24.98
C TYR A 260 1.93 1.49 24.65
N GLU A 261 2.47 2.27 25.58
CA GLU A 261 3.76 2.96 25.42
C GLU A 261 4.95 2.01 25.20
N ASP A 262 4.91 0.81 25.79
CA ASP A 262 5.94 -0.21 25.62
C ASP A 262 5.83 -0.99 24.29
N GLY A 263 4.82 -0.68 23.47
CA GLY A 263 4.54 -1.34 22.21
C GLY A 263 3.66 -2.58 22.34
N TYR A 264 3.21 -2.98 23.53
CA TYR A 264 2.23 -4.04 23.67
C TYR A 264 0.95 -3.66 22.92
N CYS A 265 0.42 -4.60 22.12
CA CYS A 265 -0.84 -4.39 21.40
C CYS A 265 -1.84 -5.49 21.73
N PHE A 266 -3.10 -5.09 21.96
CA PHE A 266 -4.25 -5.99 21.83
C PHE A 266 -4.99 -5.64 20.54
N VAL A 267 -5.31 -6.65 19.75
CA VAL A 267 -5.73 -6.50 18.35
C VAL A 267 -7.05 -7.25 18.15
N CYS A 268 -8.18 -6.54 18.13
CA CYS A 268 -9.49 -7.13 17.89
C CYS A 268 -9.77 -7.24 16.39
N VAL A 269 -9.58 -8.44 15.84
CA VAL A 269 -9.66 -8.69 14.39
C VAL A 269 -10.65 -9.79 14.05
N ALA A 270 -11.16 -9.72 12.83
CA ALA A 270 -11.87 -10.78 12.15
C ALA A 270 -11.01 -11.33 11.02
N TYR A 271 -10.98 -12.65 10.91
CA TYR A 271 -10.39 -13.36 9.80
C TYR A 271 -11.50 -13.87 8.89
N THR A 272 -11.42 -13.51 7.63
CA THR A 272 -12.51 -13.69 6.68
C THR A 272 -12.02 -14.38 5.41
N VAL A 273 -12.97 -14.98 4.71
CA VAL A 273 -12.86 -15.42 3.33
C VAL A 273 -14.06 -14.89 2.58
N SER A 274 -14.08 -14.96 1.24
CA SER A 274 -15.25 -14.48 0.48
C SER A 274 -16.56 -15.23 0.78
N ALA A 275 -16.48 -16.42 1.37
CA ALA A 275 -17.64 -17.18 1.85
C ALA A 275 -18.15 -16.74 3.24
N GLY A 276 -17.43 -15.88 3.96
CA GLY A 276 -17.82 -15.35 5.28
C GLY A 276 -16.68 -15.30 6.31
N THR A 277 -17.03 -15.05 7.56
CA THR A 277 -16.08 -14.95 8.69
C THR A 277 -15.75 -16.32 9.26
N LEU A 278 -14.47 -16.57 9.52
CA LEU A 278 -13.99 -17.81 10.14
C LEU A 278 -13.90 -17.67 11.65
N VAL A 279 -13.14 -16.67 12.12
CA VAL A 279 -12.88 -16.40 13.54
C VAL A 279 -12.86 -14.89 13.77
N TYR A 280 -13.21 -14.45 14.98
CA TYR A 280 -12.94 -13.08 15.41
C TYR A 280 -12.58 -13.06 16.90
N GLY A 281 -11.80 -12.07 17.31
CA GLY A 281 -11.41 -11.90 18.70
C GLY A 281 -10.09 -11.18 18.82
N TYR A 282 -9.49 -11.30 20.00
CA TYR A 282 -8.26 -10.62 20.33
C TYR A 282 -7.04 -11.49 20.05
N ASP A 283 -6.20 -10.96 19.17
CA ASP A 283 -4.79 -11.30 19.05
C ASP A 283 -3.95 -10.34 19.89
N TYR A 284 -2.68 -10.66 20.08
CA TYR A 284 -1.77 -9.87 20.89
C TYR A 284 -0.40 -9.75 20.25
N PHE A 285 0.22 -8.58 20.37
CA PHE A 285 1.66 -8.45 20.16
C PHE A 285 2.31 -8.14 21.50
N ILE A 286 3.28 -9.00 21.87
CA ILE A 286 4.01 -8.91 23.13
C ILE A 286 5.45 -8.52 22.80
N PRO A 287 5.91 -7.31 23.18
CA PRO A 287 7.29 -6.88 23.04
C PRO A 287 8.25 -7.84 23.76
N ASN A 288 9.45 -7.99 23.20
CA ASN A 288 10.54 -8.67 23.90
C ASN A 288 10.99 -7.81 25.09
N GLU A 289 11.31 -8.44 26.23
CA GLU A 289 11.91 -7.78 27.40
C GLU A 289 13.29 -7.17 27.11
#